data_AF-A0A139K9B4-F1
#
_entry.id   AF-A0A139K9B4-F1
#
_cell.length_a   1.000
_cell.length_b   1.000
_cell.length_c   1.000
_cell.angle_alpha   90.00
_cell.angle_beta   90.00
_cell.angle_gamma   90.00
#
_symmetry.space_group_name_H-M   'P 1'
#
loop_
_entity.id
_entity.type
_entity.pdbx_description
1 polymer ?
#
loop_
_entity_poly.entity_id
_entity_poly.type
_entity_poly.pdbx_seq_one_letter_code
_entity_poly.pdbx_strand_id
1 'polypeptide(L)'
;MEDFKKKNAADMNDKEIVFSQSIKAGKRIYYLDVKKNRKDEMFLAITESKKIVMGEGDDSQVSFEKHKIFLYKEDFEKFMNGLQQAIGFIQEQQGCYTRHTTDEEAESPETGKEELPKEEKASSLEGEIKIDIEF
;
A
#
# COMPACT_ATOMS: atom_id res chain seq x y z
N MET A 1 26.59 -26.87 -24.29
CA MET A 1 26.58 -25.48 -23.82
C MET A 1 25.28 -24.85 -24.30
N GLU A 2 24.20 -24.97 -23.54
CA GLU A 2 22.85 -24.55 -23.96
C GLU A 2 22.01 -24.00 -22.78
N ASP A 3 22.55 -23.04 -22.03
CA ASP A 3 21.87 -22.39 -20.91
C ASP A 3 21.24 -21.04 -21.31
N PHE A 4 20.41 -21.04 -22.37
CA PHE A 4 19.76 -19.81 -22.87
C PHE A 4 18.27 -19.99 -23.22
N LYS A 5 17.43 -20.39 -22.25
CA LYS A 5 15.96 -20.34 -22.45
C LYS A 5 15.09 -20.14 -21.20
N LYS A 6 15.48 -19.23 -20.28
CA LYS A 6 14.63 -18.89 -19.11
C LYS A 6 14.73 -17.44 -18.60
N LYS A 7 14.65 -16.43 -19.50
CA LYS A 7 14.71 -14.99 -19.10
C LYS A 7 13.56 -14.06 -19.53
N ASN A 8 12.65 -14.47 -20.42
CA ASN A 8 11.72 -13.52 -21.08
C ASN A 8 10.24 -13.54 -20.59
N ALA A 9 9.88 -14.36 -19.60
CA ALA A 9 8.48 -14.46 -19.15
C ALA A 9 8.00 -13.30 -18.26
N ALA A 10 8.92 -12.64 -17.53
CA ALA A 10 8.59 -11.48 -16.69
C ALA A 10 8.44 -10.21 -17.53
N ASP A 11 9.38 -9.97 -18.44
CA ASP A 11 9.49 -8.75 -19.25
C ASP A 11 8.28 -8.50 -20.18
N MET A 12 7.66 -9.57 -20.70
CA MET A 12 6.40 -9.44 -21.46
C MET A 12 5.19 -9.08 -20.57
N ASN A 13 5.22 -9.41 -19.28
CA ASN A 13 4.11 -9.18 -18.35
C ASN A 13 4.01 -7.71 -17.92
N ASP A 14 5.13 -6.99 -17.92
CA ASP A 14 5.18 -5.57 -17.54
C ASP A 14 4.78 -4.64 -18.69
N LYS A 15 4.96 -5.08 -19.95
CA LYS A 15 4.59 -4.33 -21.17
C LYS A 15 3.09 -4.13 -21.39
N GLU A 16 2.25 -4.87 -20.66
CA GLU A 16 0.78 -4.77 -20.70
C GLU A 16 0.18 -4.04 -19.48
N ILE A 17 1.02 -3.46 -18.60
CA ILE A 17 0.57 -2.67 -17.44
C ILE A 17 0.13 -1.27 -17.90
N VAL A 18 -1.14 -0.92 -17.66
CA VAL A 18 -1.75 0.38 -17.96
C VAL A 18 -1.64 1.33 -16.77
N PHE A 19 -1.71 0.78 -15.55
CA PHE A 19 -1.55 1.50 -14.28
C PHE A 19 -0.95 0.56 -13.24
N SER A 20 -0.11 1.08 -12.34
CA SER A 20 0.39 0.33 -11.19
C SER A 20 0.45 1.23 -9.96
N GLN A 21 -0.11 0.75 -8.85
CA GLN A 21 0.05 1.36 -7.53
C GLN A 21 0.77 0.37 -6.61
N SER A 22 1.79 0.85 -5.89
CA SER A 22 2.42 0.08 -4.81
C SER A 22 2.07 0.66 -3.44
N ILE A 23 1.91 -0.22 -2.44
CA ILE A 23 1.54 0.12 -1.06
C ILE A 23 2.51 -0.63 -0.15
N LYS A 24 3.37 0.11 0.57
CA LYS A 24 4.31 -0.48 1.54
C LYS A 24 3.63 -0.64 2.90
N ALA A 25 3.73 -1.81 3.50
CA ALA A 25 3.13 -2.18 4.78
C ALA A 25 4.12 -3.02 5.62
N GLY A 26 5.14 -2.36 6.18
CA GLY A 26 6.20 -3.01 6.95
C GLY A 26 6.98 -4.04 6.13
N LYS A 27 6.89 -5.33 6.51
CA LYS A 27 7.54 -6.45 5.78
C LYS A 27 6.80 -6.86 4.49
N ARG A 28 5.62 -6.29 4.20
CA ARG A 28 4.81 -6.57 3.01
C ARG A 28 4.78 -5.37 2.06
N ILE A 29 4.69 -5.64 0.76
CA ILE A 29 4.37 -4.65 -0.27
C ILE A 29 3.22 -5.21 -1.09
N TYR A 30 2.15 -4.44 -1.24
CA TYR A 30 1.04 -4.77 -2.13
C TYR A 30 1.22 -4.01 -3.45
N TYR A 31 1.02 -4.70 -4.57
CA TYR A 31 1.00 -4.14 -5.91
C TYR A 31 -0.40 -4.30 -6.49
N LEU A 32 -0.95 -3.22 -7.02
CA LEU A 32 -2.26 -3.15 -7.68
C LEU A 32 -2.03 -2.74 -9.13
N ASP A 33 -1.84 -3.73 -10.01
CA ASP A 33 -1.55 -3.50 -11.42
C ASP A 33 -2.82 -3.66 -12.27
N VAL A 34 -3.24 -2.62 -12.98
CA VAL A 34 -4.24 -2.74 -14.06
C VAL A 34 -3.52 -3.16 -15.32
N LYS A 35 -3.87 -4.33 -15.87
CA LYS A 35 -3.28 -4.89 -17.08
C LYS A 35 -4.33 -4.99 -18.18
N LYS A 36 -3.90 -4.83 -19.43
CA LYS A 36 -4.75 -5.00 -20.62
C LYS A 36 -4.50 -6.36 -21.25
N ASN A 37 -5.55 -7.10 -21.60
CA ASN A 37 -5.40 -8.31 -22.40
C ASN A 37 -5.37 -8.00 -23.91
N ARG A 38 -5.14 -9.02 -24.74
CA ARG A 38 -5.10 -8.89 -26.22
C ARG A 38 -6.42 -8.47 -26.89
N LYS A 39 -7.53 -8.44 -26.15
CA LYS A 39 -8.85 -7.96 -26.61
C LYS A 39 -9.15 -6.53 -26.14
N ASP A 40 -8.15 -5.82 -25.63
CA ASP A 40 -8.27 -4.51 -24.99
C ASP A 40 -9.09 -4.47 -23.68
N GLU A 41 -9.45 -5.62 -23.11
CA GLU A 41 -10.15 -5.71 -21.83
C GLU A 41 -9.15 -5.53 -20.67
N MET A 42 -9.53 -4.74 -19.66
CA MET A 42 -8.70 -4.48 -18.48
C MET A 42 -9.07 -5.40 -17.31
N PHE A 43 -8.05 -5.89 -16.60
CA PHE A 43 -8.18 -6.69 -15.40
C PHE A 43 -7.18 -6.23 -14.33
N LEU A 44 -7.47 -6.51 -13.07
CA LEU A 44 -6.62 -6.14 -11.94
C LEU A 44 -5.78 -7.34 -11.50
N ALA A 45 -4.47 -7.15 -11.38
CA ALA A 45 -3.55 -8.11 -10.77
C ALA A 45 -3.10 -7.57 -9.41
N ILE A 46 -3.62 -8.17 -8.33
CA ILE A 46 -3.23 -7.83 -6.95
C ILE A 46 -2.12 -8.78 -6.55
N THR A 47 -0.97 -8.25 -6.13
CA THR A 47 0.17 -9.05 -5.66
C THR A 47 0.60 -8.59 -4.27
N GLU A 48 0.49 -9.45 -3.27
CA GLU A 48 1.27 -9.29 -2.03
C GLU A 48 2.68 -9.84 -2.27
N SER A 49 3.71 -9.08 -1.91
CA SER A 49 5.07 -9.59 -1.74
C SER A 49 5.54 -9.37 -0.31
N LYS A 50 5.87 -10.45 0.39
CA LYS A 50 6.28 -10.49 1.80
C LYS A 50 7.75 -10.84 1.89
N LYS A 51 8.55 -9.95 2.50
CA LYS A 51 9.97 -10.20 2.78
C LYS A 51 10.08 -11.25 3.88
N ILE A 52 10.70 -12.38 3.56
CA ILE A 52 11.10 -13.41 4.50
C ILE A 52 12.61 -13.25 4.75
N VAL A 53 13.02 -13.42 6.00
CA VAL A 53 14.42 -13.46 6.41
C VAL A 53 14.60 -14.78 7.17
N MET A 54 15.57 -15.59 6.75
CA MET A 54 15.85 -16.91 7.33
C MET A 54 17.30 -16.97 7.77
N GLY A 55 17.55 -17.52 8.96
CA GLY A 55 18.87 -17.50 9.61
C GLY A 55 19.01 -16.34 10.61
N GLU A 56 20.01 -16.45 11.48
CA GLU A 56 20.40 -15.45 12.48
C GLU A 56 21.87 -15.06 12.27
N GLY A 57 22.22 -13.80 12.48
CA GLY A 57 23.58 -13.29 12.24
C GLY A 57 23.93 -13.12 10.75
N ASP A 58 25.22 -13.25 10.43
CA ASP A 58 25.77 -12.95 9.09
C ASP A 58 25.27 -13.87 7.95
N ASP A 59 24.76 -15.06 8.27
CA ASP A 59 24.21 -16.03 7.29
C ASP A 59 22.73 -15.77 6.94
N SER A 60 22.18 -14.61 7.31
CA SER A 60 20.79 -14.20 7.05
C SER A 60 20.44 -14.17 5.55
N GLN A 61 19.65 -15.14 5.08
CA GLN A 61 19.11 -15.18 3.72
C GLN A 61 17.81 -14.38 3.59
N VAL A 62 17.73 -13.51 2.60
CA VAL A 62 16.52 -12.75 2.25
C VAL A 62 15.81 -13.41 1.07
N SER A 63 14.54 -13.75 1.25
CA SER A 63 13.66 -14.24 0.18
C SER A 63 12.34 -13.47 0.17
N PHE A 64 11.57 -13.62 -0.92
CA PHE A 64 10.30 -12.91 -1.10
C PHE A 64 9.19 -13.90 -1.45
N GLU A 65 8.29 -14.12 -0.51
CA GLU A 65 7.04 -14.85 -0.75
C GLU A 65 6.09 -13.95 -1.54
N LYS A 66 5.39 -14.50 -2.54
CA LYS A 66 4.46 -13.74 -3.39
C LYS A 66 3.12 -14.44 -3.53
N HIS A 67 2.05 -13.76 -3.15
CA HIS A 67 0.68 -14.19 -3.41
C HIS A 67 0.10 -13.28 -4.49
N LYS A 68 -0.36 -13.85 -5.60
CA LYS A 68 -0.94 -13.12 -6.73
C LYS A 68 -2.35 -13.62 -7.00
N ILE A 69 -3.29 -12.69 -7.09
CA ILE A 69 -4.65 -12.94 -7.57
C ILE A 69 -4.94 -12.06 -8.78
N PHE A 70 -5.76 -12.57 -9.70
CA PHE A 70 -6.28 -11.83 -10.84
C PHE A 70 -7.78 -11.65 -10.63
N LEU A 71 -8.26 -10.45 -10.88
CA LEU A 71 -9.67 -10.07 -10.74
C LEU A 71 -10.13 -9.45 -12.06
N TYR A 72 -11.20 -10.01 -12.63
CA TYR A 72 -11.79 -9.59 -13.90
C TYR A 72 -13.00 -8.68 -13.64
N LYS A 73 -13.36 -7.87 -14.65
CA LYS A 73 -14.31 -6.76 -14.54
C LYS A 73 -15.70 -7.20 -14.06
N GLU A 74 -16.14 -8.39 -14.50
CA GLU A 74 -17.40 -9.04 -14.16
C GLU A 74 -17.54 -9.42 -12.67
N ASP A 75 -16.42 -9.52 -11.95
CA ASP A 75 -16.37 -9.93 -10.54
C ASP A 75 -16.03 -8.77 -9.59
N PHE A 76 -15.72 -7.57 -10.09
CA PHE A 76 -15.31 -6.41 -9.29
C PHE A 76 -16.26 -6.11 -8.12
N GLU A 77 -17.56 -6.00 -8.42
CA GLU A 77 -18.58 -5.67 -7.41
C GLU A 77 -18.72 -6.77 -6.35
N LYS A 78 -18.81 -8.04 -6.77
CA LYS A 78 -18.91 -9.20 -5.86
C LYS A 78 -17.69 -9.31 -4.95
N PHE A 79 -16.50 -9.14 -5.52
CA PHE A 79 -15.24 -9.19 -4.78
C PHE A 79 -15.11 -8.02 -3.80
N MET A 80 -15.42 -6.79 -4.22
CA MET A 80 -15.41 -5.62 -3.34
C MET A 80 -16.38 -5.78 -2.16
N ASN A 81 -17.62 -6.21 -2.42
CA ASN A 81 -18.62 -6.40 -1.38
C ASN A 81 -18.18 -7.47 -0.36
N GLY A 82 -17.68 -8.63 -0.84
CA GLY A 82 -17.16 -9.67 0.04
C GLY A 82 -15.92 -9.24 0.83
N LEU A 83 -15.01 -8.47 0.23
CA LEU A 83 -13.83 -7.92 0.88
C LEU A 83 -14.20 -6.91 1.97
N GLN A 84 -15.13 -6.00 1.68
CA GLN A 84 -15.61 -5.00 2.65
C GLN A 84 -16.33 -5.66 3.84
N GLN A 85 -17.18 -6.66 3.59
CA GLN A 85 -17.85 -7.43 4.65
C GLN A 85 -16.84 -8.17 5.54
N ALA A 86 -15.83 -8.83 4.95
CA ALA A 86 -14.79 -9.51 5.70
C ALA A 86 -13.94 -8.55 6.55
N ILE A 87 -13.59 -7.37 6.01
CA ILE A 87 -12.86 -6.33 6.76
C ILE A 87 -13.72 -5.78 7.90
N GLY A 88 -15.00 -5.48 7.65
CA GLY A 88 -15.94 -4.98 8.65
C GLY A 88 -16.11 -5.95 9.82
N PHE A 89 -16.27 -7.25 9.53
CA PHE A 89 -16.34 -8.29 10.56
C PHE A 89 -15.06 -8.34 11.43
N ILE A 90 -13.87 -8.22 10.83
CA ILE A 90 -12.61 -8.17 11.60
C ILE A 90 -12.57 -6.93 12.50
N GLN A 91 -12.96 -5.76 11.98
CA GLN A 91 -12.97 -4.50 12.74
C GLN A 91 -13.99 -4.49 13.88
N GLU A 92 -15.16 -5.13 13.71
CA GLU A 92 -16.15 -5.30 14.78
C GLU A 92 -15.63 -6.20 15.89
N GLN A 93 -14.98 -7.32 15.55
CA GLN A 93 -14.50 -8.31 16.52
C GLN A 93 -13.18 -7.93 17.22
N GLN A 94 -12.31 -7.14 16.57
CA GLN A 94 -10.97 -6.81 17.07
C GLN A 94 -10.76 -5.31 17.34
N GLY A 95 -11.79 -4.49 17.13
CA GLY A 95 -11.71 -3.04 17.18
C GLY A 95 -11.17 -2.41 15.89
N CYS A 96 -11.42 -1.12 15.71
CA CYS A 96 -10.86 -0.39 14.58
C CYS A 96 -9.35 -0.22 14.72
N TYR A 97 -8.60 -0.39 13.62
CA TYR A 97 -7.18 -0.01 13.56
C TYR A 97 -7.03 1.51 13.54
N THR A 98 -7.19 2.17 14.68
CA THR A 98 -6.71 3.55 14.87
C THR A 98 -5.20 3.55 14.68
N ARG A 99 -4.71 4.42 13.78
CA ARG A 99 -3.28 4.62 13.59
C ARG A 99 -2.74 5.28 14.86
N HIS A 100 -2.01 4.52 15.67
CA HIS A 100 -0.96 5.13 16.48
C HIS A 100 0.13 5.61 15.53
N THR A 101 0.04 6.89 15.13
CA THR A 101 1.19 7.66 14.66
C THR A 101 2.07 7.95 15.88
N THR A 102 2.73 6.90 16.37
CA THR A 102 3.88 7.06 17.26
C THR A 102 5.09 7.18 16.35
N ASP A 103 5.30 8.39 15.83
CA ASP A 103 6.62 8.82 15.39
C ASP A 103 7.46 8.98 16.67
N GLU A 104 8.02 7.87 17.15
CA GLU A 104 9.08 7.89 18.17
C GLU A 104 10.39 8.30 17.50
N GLU A 105 10.43 9.54 17.04
CA GLU A 105 11.65 10.26 16.70
C GLU A 105 12.17 10.93 17.97
N ALA A 106 13.04 10.22 18.69
CA ALA A 106 13.75 10.73 19.86
C ALA A 106 15.06 9.93 20.05
N GLU A 107 16.21 10.52 20.38
CA GLU A 107 16.66 11.92 20.27
C GLU A 107 18.19 11.87 20.44
N SER A 108 18.97 12.65 19.69
CA SER A 108 20.18 13.32 20.23
C SER A 108 20.69 14.40 19.28
N PRO A 109 21.29 15.49 19.81
CA PRO A 109 21.30 16.78 19.13
C PRO A 109 22.67 17.14 18.56
N GLU A 110 22.72 18.10 17.62
CA GLU A 110 23.80 19.08 17.59
C GLU A 110 23.29 20.51 17.32
N THR A 111 23.85 21.43 18.10
CA THR A 111 23.57 22.87 18.16
C THR A 111 24.08 23.66 16.96
N GLY A 112 23.24 24.57 16.43
CA GLY A 112 23.65 25.67 15.56
C GLY A 112 22.73 26.87 15.76
N LYS A 113 23.27 28.00 16.22
CA LYS A 113 22.51 29.25 16.50
C LYS A 113 22.44 30.15 15.27
N GLU A 114 21.32 30.82 15.04
CA GLU A 114 21.29 32.25 14.62
C GLU A 114 19.91 32.92 14.75
N GLU A 115 19.91 34.25 14.83
CA GLU A 115 18.80 35.17 15.17
C GLU A 115 18.88 36.39 14.23
N LEU A 116 17.87 37.22 13.92
CA LEU A 116 16.51 37.55 14.41
C LEU A 116 15.76 38.14 13.14
N PRO A 117 14.62 38.89 13.17
CA PRO A 117 13.49 39.06 14.09
C PRO A 117 12.08 38.89 13.45
N LYS A 118 11.06 39.06 14.32
CA LYS A 118 9.59 39.10 14.15
C LYS A 118 9.04 39.98 13.01
N GLU A 119 7.83 39.64 12.53
CA GLU A 119 6.66 40.54 12.65
C GLU A 119 5.30 39.77 12.63
N GLU A 120 4.21 40.44 13.02
CA GLU A 120 2.88 39.88 13.32
C GLU A 120 1.86 40.06 12.17
N LYS A 121 0.85 39.17 12.05
CA LYS A 121 -0.58 39.49 12.32
C LYS A 121 -1.59 38.38 12.00
N ALA A 122 -2.80 38.55 12.53
CA ALA A 122 -3.90 37.59 12.58
C ALA A 122 -5.02 37.84 11.54
N SER A 123 -5.76 36.77 11.20
CA SER A 123 -7.22 36.73 10.94
C SER A 123 -7.62 35.25 10.67
N SER A 124 -8.41 34.54 11.47
CA SER A 124 -9.85 34.69 11.79
C SER A 124 -10.79 33.94 10.82
N LEU A 125 -11.88 33.40 11.40
CA LEU A 125 -13.05 32.72 10.81
C LEU A 125 -12.82 31.25 10.39
N GLU A 126 -13.40 30.24 11.05
CA GLU A 126 -14.82 29.95 11.36
C GLU A 126 -15.63 29.41 10.15
N GLY A 127 -16.22 28.23 10.35
CA GLY A 127 -17.05 27.51 9.38
C GLY A 127 -17.56 26.21 10.01
N GLU A 128 -18.63 26.29 10.78
CA GLU A 128 -19.23 25.14 11.48
C GLU A 128 -19.78 24.10 10.51
N ILE A 129 -19.63 22.81 10.85
CA ILE A 129 -20.32 21.70 10.18
C ILE A 129 -21.48 21.28 11.09
N LYS A 130 -22.72 21.43 10.62
CA LYS A 130 -23.93 20.86 11.22
C LYS A 130 -24.77 20.26 10.10
N ILE A 131 -25.10 18.99 10.21
CA ILE A 131 -26.04 18.29 9.32
C ILE A 131 -27.01 17.53 10.24
N ASP A 132 -28.18 18.11 10.45
CA ASP A 132 -29.30 17.42 11.10
C ASP A 132 -29.98 16.49 10.09
N ILE A 133 -30.22 15.25 10.49
CA ILE A 133 -31.19 14.36 9.85
C ILE A 133 -32.00 13.70 10.97
N GLU A 134 -33.23 14.19 11.16
CA GLU A 134 -34.23 13.55 12.00
C GLU A 134 -34.76 12.25 11.37
N PHE A 135 -35.33 11.39 12.21
CA PHE A 135 -35.74 10.01 11.91
C PHE A 135 -37.24 9.89 11.59
#